data_AF-A3EXP7-F1
#
_entry.id   AF-A3EXP7-F1
#
_cell.length_a   1.000
_cell.length_b   1.000
_cell.length_c   1.000
_cell.angle_alpha   90.00
_cell.angle_beta   90.00
_cell.angle_gamma   90.00
#
_symmetry.space_group_name_H-M   'P 1'
#
loop_
_entity.id
_entity.type
_entity.pdbx_description
1 polymer ?
#
loop_
_entity_poly.entity_id
_entity_poly.type
_entity_poly.pdbx_seq_one_letter_code
_entity_poly.pdbx_strand_id
1 'polypeptide(L)'
;MNDAGQFYTNRVLKDWKEKDKKHVDWVRSWIEVLTEMQKFVKQYHTTGLVWSGKSAAGVPPPPPGNMPPPPPVLPDLGDLGLGDKGDDRSALFAEINQGENITKTLKKVTPDMQTHKNPNLRSGPAPFKAPTTNAGTNYSGKPAVEKSPVFTRDGKKWIIEYYKDNHGLLVEGTEMNNVVYMFNCTNCTLTVKGKINSIFLDSCRKSSVVFDTVVSSAEFVNCQSVQMQVLGNVPTISIDKTDGCQMYLSEKSLGVEIISSKSSEMNVLIPKGNGDYSEFPVAEQYKTTVSPSGLKTVVVESKG
;
A
#
# COMPACT_ATOMS: atom_id res chain seq x y z
N MET A 1 16.84 3.61 -14.42
CA MET A 1 16.20 4.69 -13.64
C MET A 1 16.35 6.05 -14.30
N ASN A 2 17.50 6.38 -14.89
CA ASN A 2 17.71 7.64 -15.61
C ASN A 2 16.71 7.82 -16.78
N ASP A 3 16.55 6.81 -17.63
CA ASP A 3 15.65 6.87 -18.80
C ASP A 3 14.16 7.08 -18.42
N ALA A 4 13.73 6.46 -17.32
CA ALA A 4 12.38 6.66 -16.79
C ALA A 4 12.21 8.07 -16.18
N GLY A 5 13.24 8.60 -15.52
CA GLY A 5 13.26 9.97 -15.02
C GLY A 5 13.20 11.00 -16.16
N GLN A 6 13.94 10.76 -17.24
CA GLN A 6 13.95 11.61 -18.44
C GLN A 6 12.58 11.70 -19.13
N PHE A 7 11.82 10.60 -19.17
CA PHE A 7 10.47 10.61 -19.74
C PHE A 7 9.57 11.68 -19.10
N TYR A 8 9.57 11.76 -17.77
CA TYR A 8 8.75 12.73 -17.03
C TYR A 8 9.33 14.14 -17.07
N THR A 9 10.65 14.29 -16.98
CA THR A 9 11.28 15.62 -17.01
C THR A 9 11.26 16.25 -18.41
N ASN A 10 11.23 15.46 -19.48
CA ASN A 10 11.06 15.96 -20.85
C ASN A 10 9.73 16.69 -21.03
N ARG A 11 8.67 16.29 -20.32
CA ARG A 11 7.40 17.02 -20.31
C ARG A 11 7.53 18.39 -19.64
N VAL A 12 8.23 18.46 -18.52
CA VAL A 12 8.53 19.74 -17.84
C VAL A 12 9.37 20.65 -18.74
N LEU A 13 10.38 20.10 -19.42
CA LEU A 13 11.16 20.87 -20.39
C LEU A 13 10.30 21.35 -21.56
N LYS A 14 9.43 20.51 -22.12
CA LYS A 14 8.53 20.91 -23.22
C LYS A 14 7.67 22.12 -22.84
N ASP A 15 7.11 22.11 -21.64
CA ASP A 15 6.11 23.10 -21.23
C ASP A 15 6.74 24.40 -20.70
N TRP A 16 7.99 24.34 -20.21
CA TRP A 16 8.63 25.42 -19.45
C TRP A 16 9.97 25.91 -19.98
N LYS A 17 10.60 25.24 -20.97
CA LYS A 17 11.95 25.60 -21.47
C LYS A 17 12.13 27.07 -21.89
N GLU A 18 11.07 27.68 -22.41
CA GLU A 18 11.06 29.05 -22.92
C GLU A 18 10.29 30.02 -22.02
N LYS A 19 9.72 29.52 -20.90
CA LYS A 19 8.87 30.31 -19.99
C LYS A 19 9.55 30.63 -18.67
N ASP A 20 10.17 29.65 -18.05
CA ASP A 20 10.86 29.83 -16.76
C ASP A 20 12.07 28.91 -16.66
N LYS A 21 13.24 29.53 -16.51
CA LYS A 21 14.52 28.86 -16.40
C LYS A 21 14.63 28.00 -15.14
N LYS A 22 13.91 28.32 -14.05
CA LYS A 22 13.95 27.53 -12.80
C LYS A 22 13.54 26.08 -13.01
N HIS A 23 12.54 25.84 -13.86
CA HIS A 23 12.10 24.48 -14.18
C HIS A 23 13.15 23.71 -15.01
N VAL A 24 13.85 24.39 -15.91
CA VAL A 24 14.94 23.80 -16.70
C VAL A 24 16.10 23.41 -15.81
N ASP A 25 16.49 24.30 -14.89
CA ASP A 25 17.58 24.06 -13.96
C ASP A 25 17.24 22.94 -12.97
N TRP A 26 15.99 22.88 -12.47
CA TRP A 26 15.50 21.77 -11.66
C TRP A 26 15.58 20.42 -12.39
N VAL A 27 15.15 20.35 -13.66
CA VAL A 27 15.24 19.12 -14.46
C VAL A 27 16.69 18.64 -14.59
N ARG A 28 17.63 19.57 -14.83
CA ARG A 28 19.06 19.24 -14.95
C ARG A 28 19.61 18.69 -13.65
N SER A 29 19.38 19.38 -12.53
CA SER A 29 19.85 18.93 -11.22
C SER A 29 19.24 17.58 -10.83
N TRP A 30 17.97 17.34 -11.15
CA TRP A 30 17.33 16.05 -10.89
C TRP A 30 18.00 14.89 -11.65
N ILE A 31 18.26 15.06 -12.95
CA ILE A 31 18.93 14.04 -13.77
C ILE A 31 20.37 13.80 -13.29
N GLU A 32 21.06 14.85 -12.86
CA GLU A 32 22.41 14.77 -12.31
C GLU A 32 22.44 13.95 -11.03
N VAL A 33 21.51 14.18 -10.09
CA VAL A 33 21.38 13.38 -8.86
C VAL A 33 21.18 11.89 -9.18
N LEU A 34 20.32 11.55 -10.13
CA LEU A 34 20.10 10.16 -10.52
C LEU A 34 21.36 9.51 -11.13
N THR A 35 22.15 10.29 -11.86
CA THR A 35 23.41 9.85 -12.48
C THR A 35 24.48 9.61 -11.43
N GLU A 36 24.66 10.54 -10.50
CA GLU A 36 25.63 10.42 -9.41
C GLU A 36 25.25 9.33 -8.42
N MET A 37 23.96 9.16 -8.10
CA MET A 37 23.48 8.06 -7.27
C MET A 37 23.80 6.69 -7.92
N GLN A 38 23.64 6.56 -9.24
CA GLN A 38 24.00 5.33 -9.94
C GLN A 38 25.50 5.03 -9.84
N LYS A 39 26.36 6.05 -9.98
CA LYS A 39 27.81 5.91 -9.78
C LYS A 39 28.14 5.50 -8.35
N PHE A 40 27.55 6.17 -7.36
CA PHE A 40 27.73 5.88 -5.95
C PHE A 40 27.37 4.42 -5.61
N VAL A 41 26.19 3.95 -6.03
CA VAL A 41 25.77 2.56 -5.77
C VAL A 41 26.74 1.56 -6.43
N LYS A 42 27.18 1.81 -7.66
CA LYS A 42 28.17 0.95 -8.34
C LYS A 42 29.53 0.93 -7.64
N GLN A 43 29.92 2.04 -7.00
CA GLN A 43 31.21 2.14 -6.32
C GLN A 43 31.19 1.53 -4.92
N TYR A 44 30.10 1.72 -4.17
CA TYR A 44 30.04 1.39 -2.73
C TYR A 44 29.15 0.20 -2.37
N HIS A 45 28.26 -0.23 -3.27
CA HIS A 45 27.25 -1.27 -3.01
C HIS A 45 27.22 -2.35 -4.10
N THR A 46 28.38 -2.90 -4.44
CA THR A 46 28.56 -3.89 -5.53
C THR A 46 27.87 -5.23 -5.29
N THR A 47 27.58 -5.59 -4.04
CA THR A 47 26.94 -6.85 -3.65
C THR A 47 25.55 -6.67 -3.01
N GLY A 48 25.01 -5.45 -3.05
CA GLY A 48 23.70 -5.10 -2.49
C GLY A 48 23.75 -3.91 -1.54
N LEU A 49 22.58 -3.31 -1.30
CA LEU A 49 22.41 -2.22 -0.34
C LEU A 49 22.47 -2.77 1.09
N VAL A 50 23.40 -2.26 1.89
CA VAL A 50 23.51 -2.60 3.31
C VAL A 50 22.82 -1.51 4.12
N TRP A 51 21.73 -1.86 4.78
CA TRP A 51 21.07 -1.01 5.75
C TRP A 51 21.54 -1.36 7.15
N SER A 52 21.97 -0.34 7.90
CA SER A 52 22.50 -0.40 9.26
C SER A 52 23.89 -1.06 9.42
N GLY A 53 24.87 -0.29 9.89
CA GLY A 53 26.17 -0.82 10.27
C GLY A 53 26.03 -1.69 11.52
N LYS A 54 25.96 -3.02 11.34
CA LYS A 54 26.51 -4.06 12.25
C LYS A 54 26.34 -5.48 11.65
N SER A 55 27.43 -5.91 11.01
CA SER A 55 28.04 -7.27 10.97
C SER A 55 27.26 -8.51 10.50
N ALA A 56 27.76 -9.12 9.41
CA ALA A 56 28.14 -10.54 9.40
C ALA A 56 29.31 -10.77 8.43
N ALA A 57 30.20 -11.69 8.80
CA ALA A 57 31.59 -11.81 8.37
C ALA A 57 31.81 -12.40 6.95
N GLY A 58 32.89 -11.96 6.32
CA GLY A 58 33.48 -12.57 5.12
C GLY A 58 34.49 -11.63 4.45
N VAL A 59 35.75 -11.65 4.92
CA VAL A 59 36.87 -10.90 4.30
C VAL A 59 37.45 -11.67 3.10
N PRO A 60 37.72 -11.00 1.97
CA PRO A 60 38.95 -11.24 1.19
C PRO A 60 39.65 -9.90 0.78
N PRO A 61 40.84 -9.93 0.13
CA PRO A 61 42.06 -9.17 0.47
C PRO A 61 42.11 -7.70 -0.01
N PRO A 62 43.09 -6.88 0.43
CA PRO A 62 43.15 -5.46 0.09
C PRO A 62 43.80 -5.21 -1.29
N PRO A 63 43.25 -4.30 -2.13
CA PRO A 63 43.98 -3.67 -3.23
C PRO A 63 44.66 -2.36 -2.80
N PRO A 64 45.68 -1.91 -3.55
CA PRO A 64 46.70 -0.96 -3.10
C PRO A 64 46.21 0.49 -2.98
N GLY A 65 46.89 1.22 -2.08
CA GLY A 65 46.59 2.60 -1.74
C GLY A 65 46.69 3.58 -2.91
N ASN A 66 45.71 4.47 -2.96
CA ASN A 66 45.83 5.91 -3.24
C ASN A 66 44.41 6.52 -3.16
N MET A 67 44.08 7.12 -2.02
CA MET A 67 42.85 7.92 -1.87
C MET A 67 43.16 9.41 -2.19
N PRO A 68 42.39 10.08 -3.06
CA PRO A 68 42.40 11.54 -3.16
C PRO A 68 41.64 12.20 -1.97
N PRO A 69 41.96 13.45 -1.62
CA PRO A 69 41.44 14.11 -0.41
C PRO A 69 39.93 14.42 -0.50
N PRO A 70 39.24 14.56 0.65
CA PRO A 70 37.80 14.78 0.70
C PRO A 70 37.39 16.18 0.21
N PRO A 71 36.20 16.30 -0.42
CA PRO A 71 35.69 17.60 -0.90
C PRO A 71 35.20 18.50 0.25
N PRO A 72 35.16 19.84 0.05
CA PRO A 72 34.79 20.81 1.09
C PRO A 72 33.30 20.77 1.43
N VAL A 73 32.99 21.10 2.68
CA VAL A 73 31.63 21.27 3.20
C VAL A 73 30.98 22.53 2.60
N LEU A 74 29.78 22.38 2.03
CA LEU A 74 28.97 23.51 1.56
C LEU A 74 28.35 24.28 2.74
N PRO A 75 28.22 25.62 2.66
CA PRO A 75 27.68 26.46 3.72
C PRO A 75 26.15 26.41 3.82
N ASP A 76 25.68 26.70 5.03
CA ASP A 76 24.29 26.75 5.47
C ASP A 76 23.48 27.82 4.70
N LEU A 77 22.36 27.41 4.12
CA LEU A 77 21.42 28.27 3.38
C LEU A 77 20.22 28.60 4.28
N GLY A 78 20.53 29.31 5.37
CA GLY A 78 19.55 30.13 6.06
C GLY A 78 19.33 31.43 5.29
N ASP A 79 18.07 31.82 5.20
CA ASP A 79 17.56 33.11 4.72
C ASP A 79 17.24 33.24 3.22
N LEU A 80 16.01 32.84 2.88
CA LEU A 80 15.26 33.43 1.77
C LEU A 80 13.87 33.81 2.27
N GLY A 81 13.75 35.02 2.80
CA GLY A 81 12.47 35.68 3.03
C GLY A 81 11.67 35.79 1.73
N LEU A 82 10.45 35.25 1.73
CA LEU A 82 9.47 35.45 0.67
C LEU A 82 8.16 35.93 1.29
N GLY A 83 7.65 37.00 0.69
CA GLY A 83 6.56 37.82 1.18
C GLY A 83 5.21 37.14 1.25
N ASP A 84 4.46 37.70 2.19
CA ASP A 84 3.03 37.69 2.46
C ASP A 84 2.12 37.31 1.27
N LYS A 85 1.56 36.09 1.35
CA LYS A 85 0.18 35.73 0.97
C LYS A 85 -0.08 34.25 1.30
N GLY A 86 -0.51 33.99 2.53
CA GLY A 86 -0.95 32.65 2.96
C GLY A 86 -0.90 32.44 4.48
N ASP A 87 -1.37 33.41 5.25
CA ASP A 87 -1.21 33.45 6.72
C ASP A 87 -1.78 32.21 7.45
N ASP A 88 -2.85 31.59 6.93
CA ASP A 88 -3.52 30.46 7.59
C ASP A 88 -2.72 29.15 7.61
N ARG A 89 -1.89 28.88 6.59
CA ARG A 89 -1.12 27.61 6.52
C ARG A 89 0.18 27.73 7.30
N SER A 90 0.81 28.89 7.23
CA SER A 90 2.03 29.21 7.99
C SER A 90 1.76 29.22 9.49
N ALA A 91 0.62 29.77 9.93
CA ALA A 91 0.17 29.72 11.31
C ALA A 91 -0.05 28.27 11.81
N LEU A 92 -0.65 27.41 10.98
CA LEU A 92 -0.89 26.01 11.32
C LEU A 92 0.41 25.20 11.47
N PHE A 93 1.40 25.40 10.59
CA PHE A 93 2.70 24.73 10.72
C PHE A 93 3.52 25.28 11.89
N ALA A 94 3.38 26.58 12.21
CA ALA A 94 3.97 27.17 13.40
C ALA A 94 3.34 26.64 14.70
N GLU A 95 2.03 26.35 14.71
CA GLU A 95 1.33 25.73 15.84
C GLU A 95 1.75 24.28 16.04
N ILE A 96 1.91 23.51 14.95
CA ILE A 96 2.34 22.10 15.00
C ILE A 96 3.80 21.96 15.46
N ASN A 97 4.67 22.92 15.14
CA ASN A 97 6.09 22.87 15.50
C ASN A 97 6.42 23.36 16.92
N GLN A 98 5.43 23.56 17.80
CA GLN A 98 5.64 24.03 19.17
C GLN A 98 6.26 23.00 20.14
N GLY A 99 6.54 21.77 19.68
CA GLY A 99 7.16 20.72 20.50
C GLY A 99 6.38 20.44 21.79
N GLU A 100 7.06 20.37 22.94
CA GLU A 100 6.44 20.10 24.25
C GLU A 100 5.41 21.16 24.70
N ASN A 101 5.45 22.38 24.13
CA ASN A 101 4.53 23.46 24.46
C ASN A 101 3.11 23.27 23.86
N ILE A 102 2.93 22.37 22.88
CA ILE A 102 1.62 22.03 22.28
C ILE A 102 0.58 21.60 23.35
N THR A 103 1.05 21.06 24.47
CA THR A 103 0.22 20.56 25.57
C THR A 103 -0.50 21.67 26.37
N LYS A 104 -0.09 22.93 26.21
CA LYS A 104 -0.69 24.08 26.91
C LYS A 104 -2.04 24.51 26.32
N THR A 105 -2.28 24.22 25.04
CA THR A 105 -3.49 24.61 24.31
C THR A 105 -4.60 23.56 24.39
N LEU A 106 -4.29 22.36 24.89
CA LEU A 106 -5.25 21.28 25.10
C LEU A 106 -6.14 21.57 26.32
N LYS A 107 -7.47 21.39 26.16
CA LYS A 107 -8.41 21.47 27.29
C LYS A 107 -7.99 20.47 28.38
N LYS A 108 -7.73 20.97 29.58
CA LYS A 108 -7.37 20.12 30.72
C LYS A 108 -8.60 19.36 31.23
N VAL A 109 -8.42 18.07 31.43
CA VAL A 109 -9.44 17.16 31.98
C VAL A 109 -9.55 17.40 33.48
N THR A 110 -10.69 17.93 33.94
CA THR A 110 -10.94 18.18 35.36
C THR A 110 -11.11 16.86 36.14
N PRO A 111 -10.92 16.85 37.46
CA PRO A 111 -11.04 15.63 38.28
C PRO A 111 -12.38 14.89 38.10
N ASP A 112 -13.45 15.62 37.80
CA ASP A 112 -14.81 15.09 37.60
C ASP A 112 -14.96 14.27 36.31
N MET A 113 -14.03 14.42 35.37
CA MET A 113 -13.97 13.69 34.09
C MET A 113 -13.01 12.49 34.15
N GLN A 114 -12.34 12.27 35.28
CA GLN A 114 -11.41 11.16 35.47
C GLN A 114 -12.15 10.00 36.15
N THR A 115 -12.31 8.89 35.45
CA THR A 115 -13.08 7.73 35.92
C THR A 115 -12.55 7.11 37.22
N HIS A 116 -11.28 7.38 37.60
CA HIS A 116 -10.69 6.90 38.85
C HIS A 116 -10.87 7.87 40.05
N LYS A 117 -11.29 9.12 39.80
CA LYS A 117 -11.55 10.13 40.85
C LYS A 117 -13.03 10.45 41.02
N ASN A 118 -13.86 10.16 40.02
CA ASN A 118 -15.31 10.31 40.08
C ASN A 118 -16.00 8.92 39.95
N PRO A 119 -16.36 8.28 41.07
CA PRO A 119 -17.01 6.97 41.08
C PRO A 119 -18.36 6.91 40.34
N ASN A 120 -19.05 8.05 40.22
CA ASN A 120 -20.33 8.15 39.50
C ASN A 120 -20.19 7.95 37.98
N LEU A 121 -18.97 8.09 37.43
CA LEU A 121 -18.69 7.74 36.03
C LEU A 121 -18.59 6.22 35.80
N ARG A 122 -18.60 5.41 36.87
CA ARG A 122 -18.55 3.94 36.81
C ARG A 122 -19.88 3.27 37.17
N SER A 123 -20.88 4.03 37.59
CA SER A 123 -22.20 3.52 37.93
C SER A 123 -23.16 3.64 36.74
N GLY A 124 -23.14 2.65 35.86
CA GLY A 124 -24.27 2.39 34.95
C GLY A 124 -25.23 1.39 35.60
N PRO A 125 -26.56 1.55 35.50
CA PRO A 125 -27.51 0.58 36.02
C PRO A 125 -27.55 -0.67 35.12
N ALA A 126 -27.32 -1.84 35.70
CA ALA A 126 -27.64 -3.13 35.09
C ALA A 126 -29.13 -3.45 35.36
N PRO A 127 -29.93 -3.94 34.39
CA PRO A 127 -29.58 -4.48 33.07
C PRO A 127 -29.81 -3.51 31.90
N PHE A 128 -28.97 -3.62 30.86
CA PHE A 128 -28.95 -2.79 29.66
C PHE A 128 -30.22 -2.97 28.80
N LYS A 129 -31.10 -1.97 28.78
CA LYS A 129 -32.07 -1.73 27.70
C LYS A 129 -31.55 -0.59 26.84
N ALA A 130 -31.42 -0.83 25.53
CA ALA A 130 -30.98 0.18 24.57
C ALA A 130 -31.94 1.40 24.60
N PRO A 131 -31.44 2.64 24.78
CA PRO A 131 -32.27 3.83 24.67
C PRO A 131 -32.63 4.09 23.21
N THR A 132 -33.89 4.38 22.94
CA THR A 132 -34.37 4.93 21.67
C THR A 132 -33.67 6.26 21.40
N THR A 133 -32.86 6.32 20.33
CA THR A 133 -32.11 7.49 19.91
C THR A 133 -33.02 8.49 19.18
N ASN A 134 -33.38 9.57 19.87
CA ASN A 134 -33.72 10.82 19.18
C ASN A 134 -32.43 11.46 18.65
N ALA A 135 -32.52 11.91 17.40
CA ALA A 135 -31.43 12.44 16.58
C ALA A 135 -30.61 13.54 17.27
N GLY A 136 -29.28 13.43 17.17
CA GLY A 136 -28.33 14.42 17.69
C GLY A 136 -26.89 14.13 17.27
N THR A 137 -26.55 14.59 16.07
CA THR A 137 -25.19 14.82 15.54
C THR A 137 -24.20 13.65 15.61
N ASN A 138 -24.29 12.77 14.60
CA ASN A 138 -23.14 12.00 14.15
C ASN A 138 -21.99 12.96 13.81
N TYR A 139 -20.84 12.78 14.44
CA TYR A 139 -19.57 13.22 13.85
C TYR A 139 -19.33 12.37 12.61
N SER A 140 -19.99 12.74 11.51
CA SER A 140 -19.61 12.27 10.19
C SER A 140 -18.19 12.76 9.95
N GLY A 141 -17.23 11.83 9.87
CA GLY A 141 -15.99 12.10 9.15
C GLY A 141 -16.36 12.73 7.81
N LYS A 142 -15.57 13.70 7.35
CA LYS A 142 -15.81 14.38 6.07
C LYS A 142 -16.26 13.35 5.03
N PRO A 143 -17.38 13.58 4.32
CA PRO A 143 -17.79 12.71 3.23
C PRO A 143 -16.59 12.48 2.32
N ALA A 144 -16.25 11.20 2.09
CA ALA A 144 -15.21 10.87 1.13
C ALA A 144 -15.60 11.53 -0.19
N VAL A 145 -14.71 12.37 -0.72
CA VAL A 145 -14.92 13.02 -2.02
C VAL A 145 -15.09 11.91 -3.04
N GLU A 146 -16.30 11.77 -3.56
CA GLU A 146 -16.65 10.75 -4.53
C GLU A 146 -16.00 11.11 -5.87
N LYS A 147 -14.99 10.33 -6.23
CA LYS A 147 -14.31 10.47 -7.52
C LYS A 147 -15.13 9.76 -8.60
N SER A 148 -15.11 10.32 -9.80
CA SER A 148 -15.77 9.70 -10.95
C SER A 148 -15.15 8.34 -11.28
N PRO A 149 -15.96 7.36 -11.74
CA PRO A 149 -15.44 6.09 -12.21
C PRO A 149 -14.44 6.27 -13.35
N VAL A 150 -13.36 5.48 -13.33
CA VAL A 150 -12.30 5.50 -14.35
C VAL A 150 -12.18 4.10 -14.94
N PHE A 151 -12.26 3.99 -16.26
CA PHE A 151 -11.92 2.77 -16.99
C PHE A 151 -11.08 3.15 -18.20
N THR A 152 -9.76 2.94 -18.11
CA THR A 152 -8.84 3.33 -19.18
C THR A 152 -7.64 2.38 -19.26
N ARG A 153 -7.01 2.33 -20.43
CA ARG A 153 -5.75 1.64 -20.65
C ARG A 153 -4.63 2.67 -20.77
N ASP A 154 -3.71 2.67 -19.81
CA ASP A 154 -2.48 3.45 -19.84
C ASP A 154 -1.31 2.53 -20.22
N GLY A 155 -0.99 2.50 -21.52
CA GLY A 155 0.01 1.61 -22.09
C GLY A 155 -0.34 0.14 -21.88
N LYS A 156 0.39 -0.53 -20.98
CA LYS A 156 0.17 -1.94 -20.61
C LYS A 156 -0.73 -2.11 -19.38
N LYS A 157 -1.11 -1.03 -18.69
CA LYS A 157 -1.89 -1.08 -17.46
C LYS A 157 -3.34 -0.72 -17.74
N TRP A 158 -4.26 -1.62 -17.42
CA TRP A 158 -5.69 -1.34 -17.33
C TRP A 158 -5.98 -0.77 -15.95
N ILE A 159 -6.63 0.39 -15.90
CA ILE A 159 -6.94 1.14 -14.70
C ILE A 159 -8.46 1.21 -14.57
N ILE A 160 -8.99 0.59 -13.51
CA ILE A 160 -10.40 0.52 -13.17
C ILE A 160 -10.56 1.10 -11.77
N GLU A 161 -11.13 2.29 -11.62
CA GLU A 161 -11.20 2.96 -10.32
C GLU A 161 -12.60 3.49 -10.00
N TYR A 162 -12.94 3.52 -8.71
CA TYR A 162 -14.13 4.19 -8.15
C TYR A 162 -15.49 3.72 -8.69
N TYR A 163 -15.56 2.54 -9.31
CA TYR A 163 -16.84 1.96 -9.68
C TYR A 163 -17.64 1.53 -8.44
N LYS A 164 -18.95 1.72 -8.51
CA LYS A 164 -19.91 1.23 -7.53
C LYS A 164 -21.04 0.51 -8.25
N ASP A 165 -21.48 -0.61 -7.67
CA ASP A 165 -22.66 -1.35 -8.12
C ASP A 165 -22.63 -1.74 -9.61
N ASN A 166 -21.44 -2.09 -10.12
CA ASN A 166 -21.24 -2.44 -11.53
C ASN A 166 -20.73 -3.88 -11.69
N HIS A 167 -21.60 -4.75 -12.21
CA HIS A 167 -21.31 -6.17 -12.40
C HIS A 167 -20.91 -6.55 -13.83
N GLY A 168 -20.72 -5.56 -14.71
CA GLY A 168 -20.44 -5.76 -16.14
C GLY A 168 -19.07 -5.26 -16.59
N LEU A 169 -18.12 -5.05 -15.67
CA LEU A 169 -16.79 -4.57 -16.04
C LEU A 169 -16.05 -5.67 -16.81
N LEU A 170 -15.63 -5.37 -18.04
CA LEU A 170 -15.00 -6.34 -18.93
C LEU A 170 -13.70 -5.77 -19.51
N VAL A 171 -12.61 -6.49 -19.29
CA VAL A 171 -11.31 -6.25 -19.96
C VAL A 171 -11.11 -7.36 -20.99
N GLU A 172 -11.04 -6.97 -22.26
CA GLU A 172 -10.80 -7.84 -23.41
C GLU A 172 -9.69 -7.29 -24.32
N GLY A 173 -9.23 -8.09 -25.29
CA GLY A 173 -8.13 -7.69 -26.19
C GLY A 173 -6.79 -7.52 -25.46
N THR A 174 -6.54 -8.33 -24.43
CA THR A 174 -5.35 -8.23 -23.58
C THR A 174 -4.13 -8.92 -24.16
N GLU A 175 -2.95 -8.45 -23.77
CA GLU A 175 -1.67 -9.08 -24.07
C GLU A 175 -0.99 -9.65 -22.80
N MET A 176 -0.08 -10.60 -22.97
CA MET A 176 0.59 -11.30 -21.87
C MET A 176 1.41 -10.40 -20.93
N ASN A 177 1.82 -9.21 -21.39
CA ASN A 177 2.55 -8.23 -20.58
C ASN A 177 1.63 -7.22 -19.87
N ASN A 178 0.31 -7.32 -20.07
CA ASN A 178 -0.65 -6.36 -19.52
C ASN A 178 -0.86 -6.60 -18.03
N VAL A 179 -1.21 -5.54 -17.31
CA VAL A 179 -1.53 -5.56 -15.89
C VAL A 179 -2.90 -4.94 -15.69
N VAL A 180 -3.73 -5.53 -14.83
CA VAL A 180 -5.03 -4.96 -14.46
C VAL A 180 -4.95 -4.44 -13.03
N TYR A 181 -5.39 -3.20 -12.80
CA TYR A 181 -5.40 -2.56 -11.50
C TYR A 181 -6.81 -2.02 -11.22
N MET A 182 -7.47 -2.61 -10.22
CA MET A 182 -8.80 -2.26 -9.76
C MET A 182 -8.70 -1.57 -8.39
N PHE A 183 -9.05 -0.30 -8.32
CA PHE A 183 -8.89 0.52 -7.11
C PHE A 183 -10.20 1.09 -6.60
N ASN A 184 -10.42 0.99 -5.29
CA ASN A 184 -11.54 1.62 -4.58
C ASN A 184 -12.92 1.34 -5.22
N CYS A 185 -13.11 0.12 -5.73
CA CYS A 185 -14.38 -0.31 -6.31
C CYS A 185 -15.24 -1.00 -5.24
N THR A 186 -16.55 -0.75 -5.25
CA THR A 186 -17.48 -1.31 -4.26
C THR A 186 -18.64 -2.04 -4.95
N ASN A 187 -18.90 -3.27 -4.55
CA ASN A 187 -19.98 -4.08 -5.11
C ASN A 187 -19.88 -4.23 -6.64
N CYS A 188 -18.69 -4.56 -7.14
CA CYS A 188 -18.42 -4.66 -8.57
C CYS A 188 -17.99 -6.07 -8.98
N THR A 189 -18.22 -6.43 -10.25
CA THR A 189 -17.72 -7.68 -10.85
C THR A 189 -16.90 -7.35 -12.09
N LEU A 190 -15.64 -7.75 -12.08
CA LEU A 190 -14.67 -7.56 -13.16
C LEU A 190 -14.36 -8.89 -13.83
N THR A 191 -14.55 -8.96 -15.15
CA THR A 191 -14.13 -10.11 -15.97
C THR A 191 -12.91 -9.71 -16.80
N VAL A 192 -11.82 -10.48 -16.70
CA VAL A 192 -10.58 -10.28 -17.45
C VAL A 192 -10.36 -11.48 -18.37
N LYS A 193 -10.55 -11.28 -19.68
CA LYS A 193 -10.35 -12.34 -20.67
C LYS A 193 -8.92 -12.35 -21.19
N GLY A 194 -8.38 -13.54 -21.43
CA GLY A 194 -7.05 -13.75 -21.98
C GLY A 194 -5.97 -13.99 -20.92
N LYS A 195 -4.75 -14.18 -21.40
CA LYS A 195 -3.57 -14.39 -20.55
C LYS A 195 -2.84 -13.06 -20.36
N ILE A 196 -2.72 -12.60 -19.13
CA ILE A 196 -2.05 -11.33 -18.77
C ILE A 196 -0.95 -11.54 -17.73
N ASN A 197 -0.19 -10.49 -17.41
CA ASN A 197 0.91 -10.59 -16.46
C ASN A 197 0.39 -10.77 -15.02
N SER A 198 -0.42 -9.82 -14.55
CA SER A 198 -0.92 -9.79 -13.17
C SER A 198 -2.18 -8.96 -13.00
N ILE A 199 -2.89 -9.22 -11.91
CA ILE A 199 -4.12 -8.53 -11.49
C ILE A 199 -3.92 -8.00 -10.07
N PHE A 200 -4.36 -6.77 -9.83
CA PHE A 200 -4.29 -6.11 -8.54
C PHE A 200 -5.66 -5.56 -8.16
N LEU A 201 -6.16 -5.91 -6.98
CA LEU A 201 -7.30 -5.29 -6.33
C LEU A 201 -6.81 -4.55 -5.09
N ASP A 202 -7.06 -3.26 -5.04
CA ASP A 202 -6.64 -2.38 -3.95
C ASP A 202 -7.84 -1.60 -3.41
N SER A 203 -8.05 -1.66 -2.10
CA SER A 203 -9.10 -0.88 -1.43
C SER A 203 -10.52 -1.20 -1.93
N CYS A 204 -10.73 -2.41 -2.48
CA CYS A 204 -12.01 -2.84 -3.02
C CYS A 204 -12.89 -3.50 -1.94
N ARG A 205 -14.20 -3.31 -2.02
CA ARG A 205 -15.17 -3.90 -1.08
C ARG A 205 -16.26 -4.66 -1.81
N LYS A 206 -16.65 -5.83 -1.31
CA LYS A 206 -17.73 -6.67 -1.90
C LYS A 206 -17.58 -6.89 -3.41
N SER A 207 -16.34 -6.95 -3.90
CA SER A 207 -16.06 -6.96 -5.33
C SER A 207 -15.42 -8.28 -5.75
N SER A 208 -15.72 -8.73 -6.95
CA SER A 208 -15.24 -9.99 -7.50
C SER A 208 -14.45 -9.79 -8.79
N VAL A 209 -13.44 -10.63 -8.98
CA VAL A 209 -12.68 -10.71 -10.24
C VAL A 209 -12.69 -12.13 -10.79
N VAL A 210 -13.07 -12.28 -12.06
CA VAL A 210 -12.99 -13.54 -12.81
C VAL A 210 -11.98 -13.37 -13.91
N PHE A 211 -11.01 -14.29 -14.03
CA PHE A 211 -9.96 -14.16 -15.03
C PHE A 211 -9.50 -15.51 -15.60
N ASP A 212 -9.01 -15.49 -16.83
CA ASP A 212 -8.53 -16.71 -17.48
C ASP A 212 -7.18 -17.16 -16.92
N THR A 213 -6.09 -16.43 -17.16
CA THR A 213 -4.75 -16.84 -16.71
C THR A 213 -3.88 -15.63 -16.43
N VAL A 214 -3.13 -15.69 -15.33
CA VAL A 214 -2.05 -14.74 -15.05
C VAL A 214 -0.70 -15.43 -15.15
N VAL A 215 0.32 -14.70 -15.60
CA VAL A 215 1.70 -15.19 -15.70
C VAL A 215 2.38 -15.19 -14.32
N SER A 216 2.04 -14.23 -13.47
CA SER A 216 2.71 -14.00 -12.19
C SER A 216 1.74 -14.13 -11.01
N SER A 217 1.01 -13.07 -10.70
CA SER A 217 0.21 -13.01 -9.46
C SER A 217 -1.17 -12.40 -9.64
N ALA A 218 -2.06 -12.77 -8.73
CA ALA A 218 -3.24 -12.00 -8.36
C ALA A 218 -3.04 -11.44 -6.94
N GLU A 219 -3.20 -10.13 -6.76
CA GLU A 219 -2.88 -9.44 -5.51
C GLU A 219 -4.10 -8.70 -4.96
N PHE A 220 -4.36 -8.87 -3.66
CA PHE A 220 -5.48 -8.27 -2.93
C PHE A 220 -4.92 -7.49 -1.76
N VAL A 221 -5.06 -6.17 -1.80
CA VAL A 221 -4.49 -5.25 -0.80
C VAL A 221 -5.59 -4.38 -0.22
N ASN A 222 -5.67 -4.25 1.11
CA ASN A 222 -6.62 -3.37 1.77
C ASN A 222 -8.10 -3.63 1.37
N CYS A 223 -8.44 -4.86 1.02
CA CYS A 223 -9.75 -5.22 0.49
C CYS A 223 -10.69 -5.74 1.60
N GLN A 224 -11.98 -5.80 1.31
CA GLN A 224 -12.96 -6.41 2.22
C GLN A 224 -14.04 -7.21 1.46
N SER A 225 -14.31 -8.43 1.90
CA SER A 225 -15.32 -9.32 1.30
C SER A 225 -15.15 -9.45 -0.23
N VAL A 226 -13.93 -9.74 -0.66
CA VAL A 226 -13.61 -9.90 -2.08
C VAL A 226 -13.62 -11.37 -2.49
N GLN A 227 -13.83 -11.59 -3.78
CA GLN A 227 -13.81 -12.93 -4.36
C GLN A 227 -12.95 -12.93 -5.62
N MET A 228 -12.27 -14.03 -5.89
CA MET A 228 -11.61 -14.24 -7.16
C MET A 228 -11.89 -15.62 -7.72
N GLN A 229 -12.02 -15.71 -9.04
CA GLN A 229 -12.14 -16.97 -9.75
C GLN A 229 -11.16 -17.01 -10.91
N VAL A 230 -10.32 -18.04 -10.92
CA VAL A 230 -9.43 -18.33 -12.02
C VAL A 230 -10.03 -19.46 -12.87
N LEU A 231 -10.06 -19.28 -14.19
CA LEU A 231 -10.55 -20.31 -15.13
C LEU A 231 -9.40 -21.16 -15.70
N GLY A 232 -8.19 -20.62 -15.71
CA GLY A 232 -6.96 -21.25 -16.15
C GLY A 232 -5.93 -21.31 -15.01
N ASN A 233 -4.72 -20.78 -15.22
CA ASN A 233 -3.64 -20.88 -14.23
C ASN A 233 -3.34 -19.55 -13.50
N VAL A 234 -2.96 -19.66 -12.23
CA VAL A 234 -2.40 -18.58 -11.41
C VAL A 234 -1.26 -19.17 -10.57
N PRO A 235 0.00 -18.72 -10.74
CA PRO A 235 1.11 -19.23 -9.94
C PRO A 235 1.10 -18.77 -8.48
N THR A 236 0.75 -17.51 -8.22
CA THR A 236 0.79 -16.93 -6.87
C THR A 236 -0.43 -16.07 -6.60
N ILE A 237 -0.99 -16.19 -5.40
CA ILE A 237 -2.02 -15.29 -4.87
C ILE A 237 -1.45 -14.59 -3.63
N SER A 238 -1.45 -13.26 -3.64
CA SER A 238 -0.96 -12.44 -2.52
C SER A 238 -2.12 -11.70 -1.86
N ILE A 239 -2.23 -11.78 -0.54
CA ILE A 239 -3.30 -11.18 0.24
C ILE A 239 -2.67 -10.37 1.39
N ASP A 240 -2.76 -9.04 1.34
CA ASP A 240 -2.26 -8.14 2.39
C ASP A 240 -3.39 -7.25 2.93
N LYS A 241 -3.51 -7.15 4.26
CA LYS A 241 -4.49 -6.27 4.92
C LYS A 241 -5.92 -6.43 4.38
N THR A 242 -6.34 -7.65 4.11
CA THR A 242 -7.64 -7.93 3.50
C THR A 242 -8.47 -8.81 4.43
N ASP A 243 -9.72 -8.41 4.67
CA ASP A 243 -10.65 -9.15 5.52
C ASP A 243 -11.76 -9.77 4.65
N GLY A 244 -11.78 -11.10 4.53
CA GLY A 244 -12.69 -11.81 3.66
C GLY A 244 -12.18 -11.89 2.22
N CYS A 245 -11.56 -13.03 1.87
CA CYS A 245 -11.09 -13.30 0.51
C CYS A 245 -11.38 -14.75 0.12
N GLN A 246 -12.31 -14.96 -0.80
CA GLN A 246 -12.63 -16.29 -1.33
C GLN A 246 -11.94 -16.53 -2.67
N MET A 247 -11.14 -17.60 -2.74
CA MET A 247 -10.31 -17.95 -3.89
C MET A 247 -10.84 -19.21 -4.58
N TYR A 248 -11.61 -19.02 -5.65
CA TYR A 248 -12.11 -20.10 -6.49
C TYR A 248 -11.04 -20.52 -7.50
N LEU A 249 -10.45 -21.69 -7.27
CA LEU A 249 -9.40 -22.24 -8.11
C LEU A 249 -9.98 -23.01 -9.31
N SER A 250 -9.13 -23.25 -10.30
CA SER A 250 -9.39 -24.20 -11.37
C SER A 250 -8.57 -25.47 -11.16
N GLU A 251 -8.91 -26.55 -11.86
CA GLU A 251 -8.09 -27.77 -11.90
C GLU A 251 -6.66 -27.52 -12.41
N LYS A 252 -6.46 -26.46 -13.19
CA LYS A 252 -5.16 -26.07 -13.75
C LYS A 252 -4.31 -25.25 -12.78
N SER A 253 -4.87 -24.76 -11.67
CA SER A 253 -4.19 -23.88 -10.70
C SER A 253 -3.95 -24.54 -9.34
N LEU A 254 -3.97 -25.87 -9.24
CA LEU A 254 -3.78 -26.60 -7.97
C LEU A 254 -2.35 -26.49 -7.39
N GLY A 255 -1.39 -25.97 -8.15
CA GLY A 255 -0.03 -25.68 -7.69
C GLY A 255 0.19 -24.24 -7.24
N VAL A 256 -0.88 -23.46 -7.00
CA VAL A 256 -0.79 -22.06 -6.61
C VAL A 256 -0.16 -21.89 -5.23
N GLU A 257 0.74 -20.91 -5.10
CA GLU A 257 1.27 -20.46 -3.82
C GLU A 257 0.44 -19.31 -3.26
N ILE A 258 0.03 -19.41 -2.00
CA ILE A 258 -0.74 -18.35 -1.33
C ILE A 258 0.15 -17.69 -0.29
N ILE A 259 0.33 -16.38 -0.44
CA ILE A 259 1.10 -15.53 0.47
C ILE A 259 0.12 -14.60 1.17
N SER A 260 0.05 -14.66 2.50
CA SER A 260 -0.84 -13.83 3.30
C SER A 260 -0.11 -13.01 4.36
N SER A 261 -0.63 -11.81 4.62
CA SER A 261 -0.13 -10.90 5.65
C SER A 261 -1.27 -10.04 6.17
N LYS A 262 -1.41 -9.94 7.51
CA LYS A 262 -2.39 -9.07 8.19
C LYS A 262 -3.82 -9.21 7.62
N SER A 263 -4.22 -10.42 7.27
CA SER A 263 -5.48 -10.70 6.58
C SER A 263 -6.26 -11.76 7.35
N SER A 264 -7.58 -11.72 7.24
CA SER A 264 -8.50 -12.61 7.94
C SER A 264 -9.59 -13.17 7.02
N GLU A 265 -10.28 -14.23 7.44
CA GLU A 265 -11.42 -14.83 6.71
C GLU A 265 -11.06 -15.21 5.26
N MET A 266 -9.91 -15.87 5.09
CA MET A 266 -9.39 -16.30 3.79
C MET A 266 -9.75 -17.76 3.53
N ASN A 267 -10.41 -18.03 2.40
CA ASN A 267 -10.92 -19.37 2.07
C ASN A 267 -10.51 -19.75 0.64
N VAL A 268 -9.92 -20.93 0.49
CA VAL A 268 -9.57 -21.53 -0.80
C VAL A 268 -10.64 -22.52 -1.19
N LEU A 269 -11.19 -22.36 -2.39
CA LEU A 269 -12.22 -23.23 -2.95
C LEU A 269 -11.60 -24.08 -4.06
N ILE A 270 -11.47 -25.38 -3.79
CA ILE A 270 -10.89 -26.37 -4.71
C ILE A 270 -12.03 -27.08 -5.47
N PRO A 271 -12.01 -27.11 -6.81
CA PRO A 271 -13.05 -27.76 -7.59
C PRO A 271 -13.05 -29.28 -7.40
N LYS A 272 -14.23 -29.87 -7.28
CA LYS A 272 -14.43 -31.34 -7.17
C LYS A 272 -14.68 -32.04 -8.52
N GLY A 273 -14.78 -31.27 -9.61
CA GLY A 273 -15.07 -31.77 -10.97
C GLY A 273 -16.56 -31.97 -11.29
N ASN A 274 -17.45 -31.90 -10.29
CA ASN A 274 -18.91 -32.03 -10.46
C ASN A 274 -19.65 -30.67 -10.46
N GLY A 275 -18.92 -29.56 -10.55
CA GLY A 275 -19.45 -28.19 -10.40
C GLY A 275 -19.46 -27.68 -8.96
N ASP A 276 -19.18 -28.54 -7.97
CA ASP A 276 -19.05 -28.13 -6.57
C ASP A 276 -17.59 -27.83 -6.19
N TYR A 277 -17.44 -27.13 -5.07
CA TYR A 277 -16.16 -26.80 -4.47
C TYR A 277 -16.02 -27.40 -3.05
N SER A 278 -14.80 -27.76 -2.68
CA SER A 278 -14.40 -27.97 -1.29
C SER A 278 -13.77 -26.69 -0.76
N GLU A 279 -14.22 -26.22 0.39
CA GLU A 279 -13.72 -25.00 1.02
C GLU A 279 -12.68 -25.33 2.10
N PHE A 280 -11.55 -24.63 2.05
CA PHE A 280 -10.44 -24.79 3.00
C PHE A 280 -10.02 -23.42 3.53
N PRO A 281 -10.09 -23.17 4.84
CA PRO A 281 -9.63 -21.92 5.41
C PRO A 281 -8.09 -21.84 5.39
N VAL A 282 -7.55 -20.66 5.08
CA VAL A 282 -6.12 -20.35 5.24
C VAL A 282 -5.88 -19.96 6.69
N ALA A 283 -4.84 -20.52 7.30
CA ALA A 283 -4.52 -20.18 8.67
C ALA A 283 -4.02 -18.74 8.81
N GLU A 284 -4.54 -18.06 9.82
CA GLU A 284 -4.28 -16.63 10.09
C GLU A 284 -3.63 -16.39 11.46
N GLN A 285 -3.55 -17.42 12.32
CA GLN A 285 -2.91 -17.34 13.64
C GLN A 285 -1.63 -18.18 13.70
N TYR A 286 -0.60 -17.61 14.31
CA TYR A 286 0.71 -18.24 14.48
C TYR A 286 1.16 -18.20 15.93
N LYS A 287 1.78 -19.28 16.39
CA LYS A 287 2.41 -19.37 17.70
C LYS A 287 3.92 -19.30 17.54
N THR A 288 4.52 -18.28 18.13
CA THR A 288 5.98 -18.13 18.19
C THR A 288 6.49 -18.54 19.57
N THR A 289 7.41 -19.48 19.61
CA THR A 289 8.11 -19.90 20.85
C THR A 289 9.53 -19.35 20.83
N VAL A 290 9.97 -18.78 21.96
CA VAL A 290 11.33 -18.26 22.14
C VAL A 290 12.21 -19.32 22.79
N SER A 291 13.41 -19.53 22.25
CA SER A 291 14.41 -20.46 22.78
C SER A 291 15.80 -19.81 22.78
N PRO A 292 16.79 -20.33 23.53
CA PRO A 292 18.18 -19.84 23.46
C PRO A 292 18.78 -19.90 22.04
N SER A 293 18.28 -20.79 21.17
CA SER A 293 18.70 -20.94 19.78
C SER A 293 17.94 -20.07 18.78
N GLY A 294 16.96 -19.27 19.23
CA GLY A 294 16.16 -18.38 18.39
C GLY A 294 14.65 -18.61 18.47
N LEU A 295 13.94 -18.18 17.42
CA LEU A 295 12.48 -18.22 17.34
C LEU A 295 12.00 -19.41 16.51
N LYS A 296 10.96 -20.08 16.99
CA LYS A 296 10.22 -21.11 16.24
C LYS A 296 8.77 -20.69 16.08
N THR A 297 8.32 -20.51 14.85
CA THR A 297 6.93 -20.15 14.52
C THR A 297 6.23 -21.34 13.91
N VAL A 298 5.03 -21.64 14.39
CA VAL A 298 4.15 -22.67 13.83
C VAL A 298 2.77 -22.08 13.59
N VAL A 299 2.08 -22.60 12.58
CA VAL A 299 0.67 -22.30 12.34
C VAL A 299 -0.17 -22.85 13.51
N VAL A 300 -1.13 -22.07 13.99
CA VAL A 300 -2.16 -22.56 14.92
C VAL A 300 -3.35 -23.00 14.08
N GLU A 301 -3.58 -24.31 14.04
CA GLU A 301 -4.80 -24.84 13.42
C GLU A 301 -5.99 -24.51 14.32
N SER A 302 -6.81 -23.56 13.89
CA SER A 302 -8.18 -23.47 14.37
C SER A 302 -8.99 -24.49 13.58
N LYS A 303 -9.34 -25.62 14.21
CA LYS A 303 -10.41 -26.48 13.68
C LYS A 303 -11.72 -25.74 13.92
N GLY A 304 -12.03 -24.80 13.01
CA GLY A 304 -13.34 -24.17 12.91
C GLY A 304 -14.43 -25.22 12.73
#